data_AF-A0A5K1GKL3-F1
#
_entry.id   AF-A0A5K1GKL3-F1
#
_cell.length_a   1.000
_cell.length_b   1.000
_cell.length_c   1.000
_cell.angle_alpha   90.00
_cell.angle_beta   90.00
_cell.angle_gamma   90.00
#
_symmetry.space_group_name_H-M   'P 1'
#
loop_
_entity.id
_entity.type
_entity.pdbx_description
1 polymer ?
#
loop_
_entity_poly.entity_id
_entity_poly.type
_entity_poly.pdbx_seq_one_letter_code
_entity_poly.pdbx_strand_id
1 'polypeptide(L)'
;HGVEYAFGAHDYPTSGVFEVEPRQCPGFKFRKSILVGTTCLDPAQVREFMERHSVNYHGDTYHLIVKNCNHFCKDVCYRLTGKSIPKWVNRLARI
;
A
#
# COMPACT_ATOMS: atom_id res chain seq x y z
N HIS A 1 -9.92 2.50 -10.41
CA HIS A 1 -9.10 1.45 -11.03
C HIS A 1 -9.48 0.02 -10.60
N GLY A 2 -10.45 -0.18 -9.71
CA GLY A 2 -11.05 -1.52 -9.47
C GLY A 2 -10.21 -2.53 -8.68
N VAL A 3 -9.01 -2.16 -8.24
CA VAL A 3 -8.07 -3.04 -7.55
C VAL A 3 -7.61 -2.38 -6.25
N GLU A 4 -7.40 -3.19 -5.21
CA GLU A 4 -6.73 -2.78 -3.97
C GLU A 4 -5.32 -3.39 -3.92
N TYR A 5 -4.33 -2.55 -3.57
CA TYR A 5 -2.94 -2.95 -3.42
C TYR A 5 -2.54 -2.89 -1.94
N ALA A 6 -1.91 -3.96 -1.45
CA ALA A 6 -1.40 -4.04 -0.09
C ALA A 6 0.01 -4.59 -0.07
N PHE A 7 0.76 -4.32 1.00
CA PHE A 7 2.10 -4.86 1.24
C PHE A 7 2.07 -5.78 2.46
N GLY A 8 2.58 -7.00 2.31
CA GLY A 8 2.60 -8.04 3.34
C GLY A 8 3.97 -8.70 3.50
N ALA A 9 4.13 -9.43 4.60
CA ALA A 9 5.34 -10.18 4.92
C ALA A 9 5.33 -11.55 4.25
N HIS A 10 6.49 -12.01 3.79
CA HIS A 10 6.79 -13.40 3.44
C HIS A 10 8.31 -13.60 3.38
N ASP A 11 8.80 -14.84 3.39
CA ASP A 11 10.24 -15.11 3.56
C ASP A 11 11.10 -14.99 2.28
N TYR A 12 10.48 -14.72 1.12
CA TYR A 12 11.18 -14.64 -0.16
C TYR A 12 11.68 -13.23 -0.50
N PRO A 13 12.82 -13.09 -1.21
CA PRO A 13 13.38 -11.81 -1.67
C PRO A 13 12.64 -11.30 -2.93
N THR A 14 11.31 -11.33 -2.90
CA THR A 14 10.41 -10.90 -3.96
C THR A 14 9.46 -9.84 -3.40
N SER A 15 8.80 -9.07 -4.28
CA SER A 15 7.78 -8.11 -3.86
C SER A 15 6.74 -8.76 -2.95
N GLY A 16 6.53 -8.15 -1.77
CA GLY A 16 5.41 -8.46 -0.89
C GLY A 16 4.16 -7.63 -1.21
N VAL A 17 4.17 -6.86 -2.32
CA VAL A 17 3.00 -6.13 -2.79
C VAL A 17 2.08 -7.08 -3.55
N PHE A 18 0.80 -7.08 -3.21
CA PHE A 18 -0.20 -7.95 -3.82
C PHE A 18 -1.50 -7.20 -4.11
N GLU A 19 -2.27 -7.75 -5.05
CA GLU A 19 -3.60 -7.27 -5.45
C GLU A 19 -4.70 -8.06 -4.75
N VAL A 20 -5.76 -7.39 -4.33
CA VAL A 20 -7.00 -8.00 -3.85
C VAL A 20 -8.21 -7.25 -4.38
N GLU A 21 -9.37 -7.92 -4.35
CA GLU A 21 -10.65 -7.26 -4.54
C GLU A 21 -10.84 -6.20 -3.44
N PRO A 22 -11.22 -4.95 -3.80
CA PRO A 22 -11.37 -3.89 -2.82
C PRO A 22 -12.24 -4.28 -1.63
N ARG A 23 -11.74 -4.03 -0.42
CA ARG A 23 -12.40 -4.30 0.87
C ARG A 23 -12.53 -5.79 1.23
N GLN A 24 -11.89 -6.68 0.48
CA GLN A 24 -11.98 -8.14 0.65
C GLN A 24 -10.62 -8.80 0.97
N CYS A 25 -9.67 -8.07 1.55
CA CYS A 25 -8.38 -8.65 1.93
C CYS A 25 -8.57 -9.79 2.96
N PRO A 26 -8.16 -11.04 2.65
CA PRO A 26 -8.31 -12.17 3.55
C PRO A 26 -7.63 -11.94 4.91
N GLY A 27 -8.27 -12.38 6.00
CA GLY A 27 -7.76 -12.19 7.36
C GLY A 27 -8.01 -10.80 7.97
N PHE A 28 -8.59 -9.87 7.21
CA PHE A 28 -8.93 -8.52 7.70
C PHE A 28 -10.42 -8.23 7.56
N LYS A 29 -10.97 -7.46 8.51
CA LYS A 29 -12.32 -6.91 8.42
C LYS A 29 -12.27 -5.45 7.99
N PHE A 30 -12.85 -5.14 6.84
CA PHE A 30 -12.95 -3.77 6.36
C PHE A 30 -13.72 -2.90 7.36
N ARG A 31 -13.18 -1.71 7.67
CA ARG A 31 -13.81 -0.74 8.57
C ARG A 31 -14.38 0.47 7.84
N LYS A 32 -13.58 1.10 6.98
CA LYS A 32 -13.95 2.33 6.26
C LYS A 32 -12.98 2.65 5.12
N SER A 33 -13.44 3.47 4.18
CA SER A 33 -12.61 4.09 3.15
C SER A 33 -12.38 5.56 3.46
N ILE A 34 -11.21 6.08 3.10
CA ILE A 34 -10.84 7.49 3.23
C ILE A 34 -10.32 7.95 1.87
N LEU A 35 -10.90 9.00 1.31
CA LEU A 35 -10.35 9.62 0.12
C LEU A 35 -9.08 10.39 0.50
N VAL A 36 -7.93 9.96 -0.03
CA VAL A 36 -6.64 10.64 0.19
C VAL A 36 -6.42 11.73 -0.86
N GLY A 37 -6.72 11.43 -2.12
CA GLY A 37 -6.57 12.36 -3.25
C GLY A 37 -6.97 11.70 -4.57
N THR A 38 -6.65 12.37 -5.67
CA THR A 38 -6.90 11.91 -7.04
C THR A 38 -5.61 11.97 -7.85
N THR A 39 -5.55 11.18 -8.91
CA THR A 39 -4.45 11.17 -9.88
C THR A 39 -5.02 11.36 -11.28
N CYS A 40 -4.22 11.90 -12.18
CA CYS A 40 -4.57 12.02 -13.60
C CYS A 40 -4.18 10.76 -14.41
N LEU A 41 -3.53 9.79 -13.77
CA LEU A 41 -3.14 8.54 -14.41
C LEU A 41 -4.36 7.66 -14.69
N ASP A 42 -4.36 7.02 -15.85
CA ASP A 42 -5.35 6.02 -16.21
C ASP A 42 -5.09 4.67 -15.48
N PRO A 43 -6.00 3.68 -15.55
CA PRO A 43 -5.81 2.38 -14.90
C PRO A 43 -4.56 1.61 -15.33
N ALA A 44 -4.15 1.67 -16.59
CA ALA A 44 -2.95 0.98 -17.06
C ALA A 44 -1.69 1.65 -16.52
N GLN A 45 -1.66 2.98 -16.51
CA GLN A 45 -0.56 3.77 -15.93
C GLN A 45 -0.43 3.56 -14.42
N VAL A 46 -1.55 3.44 -13.70
CA VAL A 46 -1.52 3.12 -12.25
C VAL A 46 -0.96 1.72 -12.01
N ARG A 47 -1.31 0.74 -12.84
CA ARG A 47 -0.74 -0.61 -12.75
C ARG A 47 0.76 -0.60 -13.03
N GLU A 48 1.20 0.04 -14.11
CA GLU A 48 2.62 0.14 -14.46
C GLU A 48 3.42 0.91 -13.37
N PHE A 49 2.83 1.96 -12.80
CA PHE A 49 3.40 2.64 -11.64
C PHE A 49 3.57 1.67 -10.46
N MET A 50 2.55 0.87 -10.16
CA MET A 50 2.59 -0.05 -9.03
C MET A 50 3.60 -1.19 -9.23
N GLU A 51 3.63 -1.79 -10.42
CA GLU A 51 4.59 -2.84 -10.79
C GLU A 51 6.02 -2.34 -10.58
N ARG A 52 6.36 -1.17 -11.13
CA ARG A 52 7.69 -0.57 -10.96
C ARG A 52 8.00 -0.21 -9.52
N HIS A 53 7.01 0.26 -8.75
CA HIS A 53 7.23 0.68 -7.37
C HIS A 53 7.37 -0.50 -6.41
N SER A 54 6.71 -1.62 -6.72
CA SER A 54 6.68 -2.83 -5.90
C SER A 54 8.06 -3.46 -5.66
N VAL A 55 9.02 -3.24 -6.56
CA VAL A 55 10.41 -3.72 -6.43
C VAL A 55 11.13 -3.16 -5.20
N ASN A 56 10.64 -2.06 -4.60
CA ASN A 56 11.21 -1.48 -3.38
C ASN A 56 10.64 -2.11 -2.09
N TYR A 57 9.64 -2.99 -2.23
CA TYR A 57 8.84 -3.54 -1.13
C TYR A 57 8.88 -5.06 -1.14
N HIS A 58 10.07 -5.64 -0.93
CA HIS A 58 10.20 -7.08 -0.76
C HIS A 58 9.54 -7.57 0.54
N GLY A 59 8.88 -8.73 0.48
CA GLY A 59 8.15 -9.29 1.62
C GLY A 59 9.06 -9.66 2.79
N ASP A 60 10.30 -10.08 2.52
CA ASP A 60 11.32 -10.42 3.52
C ASP A 60 11.86 -9.20 4.28
N THR A 61 11.57 -8.00 3.78
CA THR A 61 11.90 -6.72 4.45
C THR A 61 10.74 -6.15 5.26
N TYR A 62 9.59 -6.83 5.32
CA TYR A 62 8.44 -6.35 6.07
C TYR A 62 8.76 -6.29 7.57
N HIS A 63 8.50 -5.13 8.18
CA HIS A 63 8.73 -4.92 9.59
C HIS A 63 7.56 -4.14 10.21
N LEU A 64 6.97 -4.69 11.28
CA LEU A 64 5.77 -4.13 11.94
C LEU A 64 5.92 -2.65 12.34
N ILE A 65 7.11 -2.25 12.79
CA ILE A 65 7.42 -0.87 13.19
C ILE A 65 7.96 -0.03 12.02
N VAL A 66 9.06 -0.41 11.37
CA VAL A 66 9.76 0.50 10.45
C VAL A 66 9.40 0.37 8.96
N LYS A 67 8.75 -0.73 8.53
CA LYS A 67 8.43 -0.98 7.11
C LYS A 67 7.22 -1.91 6.97
N ASN A 68 6.04 -1.38 7.27
CA ASN A 68 4.76 -2.12 7.24
C ASN A 68 3.84 -1.63 6.10
N CYS A 69 2.64 -2.22 6.01
CA CYS A 69 1.63 -1.86 5.01
C CYS A 69 1.24 -0.37 4.99
N ASN A 70 1.29 0.33 6.14
CA ASN A 70 0.98 1.75 6.21
C ASN A 70 2.11 2.64 5.67
N HIS A 71 3.37 2.20 5.74
CA HIS A 71 4.50 2.90 5.13
C HIS A 71 4.38 2.86 3.61
N PHE A 72 4.09 1.67 3.07
CA PHE A 72 3.77 1.46 1.67
C PHE A 72 2.60 2.36 1.23
N CYS A 73 1.47 2.32 1.96
CA CYS A 73 0.30 3.13 1.66
C CYS A 73 0.61 4.64 1.66
N LYS A 74 1.38 5.12 2.66
CA LYS A 74 1.82 6.52 2.72
C LYS A 74 2.63 6.92 1.48
N ASP A 75 3.62 6.12 1.10
CA ASP A 75 4.52 6.39 -0.02
C ASP A 75 3.77 6.38 -1.36
N VAL A 76 2.97 5.35 -1.62
CA VAL A 76 2.13 5.24 -2.82
C VAL A 76 1.14 6.40 -2.93
N CYS A 77 0.40 6.70 -1.85
CA CYS A 77 -0.54 7.81 -1.86
C CYS A 77 0.15 9.14 -2.16
N TYR A 78 1.32 9.39 -1.56
CA TYR A 78 2.06 10.61 -1.78
C TYR A 78 2.53 10.72 -3.24
N ARG A 79 3.07 9.64 -3.82
CA ARG A 79 3.55 9.63 -5.21
C ARG A 79 2.42 9.81 -6.23
N LEU A 80 1.26 9.19 -6.00
CA LEU A 80 0.12 9.26 -6.92
C LEU A 80 -0.69 10.56 -6.81
N THR A 81 -0.77 11.15 -5.60
CA THR A 81 -1.74 12.22 -5.31
C THR A 81 -1.14 13.47 -4.67
N GLY A 82 0.15 13.45 -4.30
CA GLY A 82 0.79 14.50 -3.51
C GLY A 82 0.34 14.57 -2.04
N LYS A 83 -0.58 13.69 -1.61
CA LYS A 83 -1.17 13.69 -0.26
C LYS A 83 -0.81 12.43 0.51
N SER A 84 -0.47 12.61 1.79
CA SER A 84 -0.18 11.50 2.70
C SER A 84 -1.45 10.95 3.36
N ILE A 85 -1.39 9.69 3.80
CA ILE A 85 -2.44 9.09 4.65
C ILE A 85 -2.57 9.83 6.00
N PRO A 86 -3.75 9.76 6.67
CA PRO A 86 -3.93 10.39 7.97
C PRO A 86 -2.93 9.90 9.02
N LYS A 87 -2.35 10.84 9.79
CA LYS A 87 -1.27 10.55 10.77
C LYS A 87 -1.64 9.49 11.83
N TRP A 88 -2.91 9.35 12.16
CA TRP A 88 -3.38 8.39 13.16
C TRP A 88 -3.33 6.93 12.67
N VAL A 89 -3.28 6.69 11.34
CA VAL A 89 -3.33 5.34 10.76
C VAL A 89 -2.12 4.51 11.18
N ASN A 90 -0.92 5.10 11.18
CA ASN A 90 0.32 4.41 11.54
C ASN A 90 0.87 4.84 12.91
N ARG A 91 0.01 5.29 13.83
CA ARG A 91 0.45 5.82 15.13
C ARG A 91 1.18 4.76 15.98
N LEU A 92 0.81 3.49 15.85
CA LEU A 92 1.41 2.37 16.60
C LEU A 92 2.86 2.07 16.16
N ALA A 93 3.25 2.46 14.96
CA ALA A 93 4.62 2.30 14.46
C ALA A 93 5.57 3.43 14.91
N ARG A 94 5.11 4.31 15.81
CA ARG A 94 5.90 5.42 16.36
C ARG A 94 6.28 5.20 17.84
N ILE A 95 6.27 3.95 18.28
CA ILE A 95 6.69 3.53 19.63
C ILE A 95 8.20 3.40 19.65
#